data_AF-A0A822FYN8-F1
#
_entry.id   AF-A0A822FYN8-F1
#
_cell.length_a   1.000
_cell.length_b   1.000
_cell.length_c   1.000
_cell.angle_alpha   90.00
_cell.angle_beta   90.00
_cell.angle_gamma   90.00
#
_symmetry.space_group_name_H-M   'P 1'
#
loop_
_entity.id
_entity.type
_entity.pdbx_description
1 polymer ?
#
loop_
_entity_poly.entity_id
_entity_poly.type
_entity_poly.pdbx_seq_one_letter_code
_entity_poly.pdbx_strand_id
1 'polypeptide(L)'
;MKFFKKKSARSVTPLVTSETREENNSRAILSSNKKSHHTIEVPLSTHEMNSRKRNFYQRCCSKESLKEQALLITTIASVVIGIGVGLGLRNLKCSTDEYINGCRLTKEDIGYIEFPGTIFIHILKLLILPLIVSSIISSLAQLDAQSSGKMGLRALIYYFGTTIIAAIVGIILVLSIQPGLRGGQVEIKPESRSVEGRTVDTILDLIRNLFPDNIVQAAFQTTGTKLTVKKQLVQGENNTKKRDGINVLGLLLFCILFGIIISRLKKKALILKQFFEAMLEVVMQLLRIA
;
A
#
# COMPACT_ATOMS: atom_id res chain seq x y z
N MET A 1 68.40 29.11 15.23
CA MET A 1 68.79 29.07 13.80
C MET A 1 67.51 29.24 12.98
N LYS A 2 66.94 30.45 12.87
CA LYS A 2 67.18 31.50 11.87
C LYS A 2 66.98 31.05 10.40
N PHE A 3 65.87 31.55 9.83
CA PHE A 3 65.73 32.22 8.51
C PHE A 3 65.53 31.44 7.19
N PHE A 4 64.30 31.59 6.61
CA PHE A 4 63.90 32.27 5.34
C PHE A 4 62.61 31.58 4.81
N LYS A 5 61.40 32.14 4.61
CA LYS A 5 60.80 33.46 4.27
C LYS A 5 60.91 33.91 2.80
N LYS A 6 59.83 33.70 2.00
CA LYS A 6 59.28 34.57 0.92
C LYS A 6 57.97 33.91 0.43
N LYS A 7 56.74 34.44 0.47
CA LYS A 7 56.06 35.74 0.23
C LYS A 7 55.93 36.14 -1.26
N SER A 8 54.69 36.10 -1.80
CA SER A 8 54.05 37.04 -2.77
C SER A 8 52.62 36.54 -3.06
N ALA A 9 51.48 37.14 -2.71
CA ALA A 9 50.89 38.47 -2.90
C ALA A 9 50.20 38.71 -4.28
N ARG A 10 48.85 38.54 -4.27
CA ARG A 10 47.78 39.44 -4.74
C ARG A 10 47.61 39.74 -6.26
N SER A 11 46.41 39.44 -6.79
CA SER A 11 45.66 40.34 -7.70
C SER A 11 44.14 40.06 -7.63
N VAL A 12 43.36 41.12 -7.77
CA VAL A 12 41.93 41.27 -7.45
C VAL A 12 41.24 41.89 -8.69
N THR A 13 40.00 41.44 -8.99
CA THR A 13 38.90 42.10 -9.79
C THR A 13 39.02 42.21 -11.32
N PRO A 14 37.89 42.37 -12.10
CA PRO A 14 36.55 42.81 -11.65
C PRO A 14 35.30 42.02 -12.11
N LEU A 15 34.20 42.33 -11.40
CA LEU A 15 32.81 42.10 -11.78
C LEU A 15 32.53 42.73 -13.15
N VAL A 16 31.82 41.98 -14.01
CA VAL A 16 31.13 42.54 -15.18
C VAL A 16 29.63 42.52 -14.90
N THR A 17 29.04 43.67 -15.13
CA THR A 17 27.69 44.12 -14.78
C THR A 17 26.60 43.46 -15.62
N SER A 18 25.42 43.33 -15.01
CA SER A 18 24.20 42.69 -15.49
C SER A 18 23.38 43.49 -16.51
N GLU A 19 23.98 44.47 -17.20
CA GLU A 19 23.24 45.44 -18.04
C GLU A 19 23.29 45.16 -19.56
N THR A 20 24.04 44.15 -20.02
CA THR A 20 24.16 43.84 -21.47
C THR A 20 23.27 42.69 -21.94
N ARG A 21 22.42 42.13 -21.07
CA ARG A 21 21.55 40.99 -21.40
C ARG A 21 20.10 41.38 -21.73
N GLU A 22 19.66 42.59 -21.37
CA GLU A 22 18.29 43.07 -21.66
C GLU A 22 18.15 43.71 -23.06
N GLU A 23 19.21 44.29 -23.62
CA GLU A 23 19.12 44.98 -24.92
C GLU A 23 19.05 44.00 -26.12
N ASN A 24 19.62 42.79 -25.97
CA ASN A 24 19.53 41.73 -26.98
C ASN A 24 18.18 41.00 -26.97
N ASN A 25 17.40 41.09 -25.89
CA ASN A 25 16.09 40.42 -25.79
C ASN A 25 14.98 41.24 -26.48
N SER A 26 15.09 42.58 -26.48
CA SER A 26 14.11 43.48 -27.10
C SER A 26 14.16 43.49 -28.64
N ARG A 27 15.31 43.17 -29.27
CA ARG A 27 15.42 43.04 -30.74
C ARG A 27 14.93 41.69 -31.28
N ALA A 28 14.89 40.64 -30.45
CA ALA A 28 14.36 39.34 -30.85
C ALA A 28 12.82 39.33 -30.94
N ILE A 29 12.14 40.13 -30.12
CA ILE A 29 10.67 40.17 -30.03
C ILE A 29 10.03 40.96 -31.21
N LEU A 30 10.79 41.85 -31.87
CA LEU A 30 10.30 42.68 -32.98
C LEU A 30 10.39 42.03 -34.38
N SER A 31 11.01 40.86 -34.53
CA SER A 31 11.12 40.17 -35.84
C SER A 31 10.06 39.09 -36.10
N SER A 32 9.31 38.65 -35.09
CA SER A 32 8.31 37.58 -35.25
C SER A 32 6.87 38.05 -35.48
N ASN A 33 6.59 39.37 -35.44
CA ASN A 33 5.22 39.89 -35.55
C ASN A 33 4.89 40.51 -36.92
N LYS A 34 5.32 39.87 -38.02
CA LYS A 34 5.00 40.31 -39.38
C LYS A 34 4.71 39.13 -40.30
N LYS A 35 3.56 38.48 -40.07
CA LYS A 35 2.78 37.71 -41.08
C LYS A 35 1.41 37.34 -40.51
N SER A 36 0.62 38.36 -40.19
CA SER A 36 -0.84 38.22 -40.15
C SER A 36 -1.35 38.48 -41.58
N HIS A 37 -1.59 37.40 -42.31
CA HIS A 37 -2.45 37.41 -43.49
C HIS A 37 -3.53 36.37 -43.22
N HIS A 38 -4.76 36.86 -43.03
CA HIS A 38 -5.98 36.05 -43.04
C HIS A 38 -6.02 35.19 -44.30
N THR A 39 -5.75 33.90 -44.15
CA THR A 39 -6.14 32.88 -45.11
C THR A 39 -7.25 32.09 -44.43
N ILE A 40 -8.43 32.14 -45.02
CA ILE A 40 -9.61 31.38 -44.61
C ILE A 40 -9.24 29.90 -44.69
N GLU A 41 -9.15 29.20 -43.56
CA GLU A 41 -8.89 27.77 -43.53
C GLU A 41 -10.09 27.01 -44.12
N VAL A 42 -9.88 26.46 -45.31
CA VAL A 42 -10.74 25.45 -45.95
C VAL A 42 -10.78 24.22 -45.03
N PRO A 43 -11.93 23.56 -44.82
CA PRO A 43 -12.02 22.45 -43.89
C PRO A 43 -11.06 21.32 -44.27
N LEU A 44 -10.22 20.95 -43.30
CA LEU A 44 -9.27 19.85 -43.37
C LEU A 44 -10.02 18.56 -43.78
N SER A 45 -9.60 17.94 -44.87
CA SER A 45 -10.21 16.70 -45.35
C SER A 45 -10.20 15.61 -44.26
N THR A 46 -11.29 14.84 -44.18
CA THR A 46 -11.50 13.73 -43.23
C THR A 46 -10.38 12.68 -43.24
N HIS A 47 -9.54 12.67 -44.27
CA HIS A 47 -8.43 11.75 -44.44
C HIS A 47 -7.20 12.08 -43.56
N GLU A 48 -6.90 13.36 -43.30
CA GLU A 48 -5.76 13.76 -42.45
C GLU A 48 -6.04 13.54 -40.95
N MET A 49 -7.29 13.74 -40.54
CA MET A 49 -7.75 13.49 -39.17
C MET A 49 -7.65 11.98 -38.81
N ASN A 50 -7.82 11.11 -39.81
CA ASN A 50 -7.72 9.66 -39.66
C ASN A 50 -6.26 9.14 -39.65
N SER A 51 -5.31 9.92 -40.18
CA SER A 51 -3.87 9.60 -40.13
C SER A 51 -3.24 9.98 -38.78
N ARG A 52 -3.64 11.11 -38.18
CA ARG A 52 -3.18 11.50 -36.83
C ARG A 52 -3.71 10.58 -35.72
N LYS A 53 -4.95 10.09 -35.81
CA LYS A 53 -5.50 9.10 -34.85
C LYS A 53 -4.75 7.76 -34.89
N ARG A 54 -4.37 7.28 -36.08
CA ARG A 54 -3.53 6.08 -36.24
C ARG A 54 -2.17 6.23 -35.58
N ASN A 55 -1.50 7.36 -35.79
CA ASN A 55 -0.19 7.63 -35.20
C ASN A 55 -0.22 7.76 -33.66
N PHE A 56 -1.35 8.17 -33.06
CA PHE A 56 -1.52 8.21 -31.62
C PHE A 56 -1.74 6.81 -31.02
N TYR A 57 -2.61 6.00 -31.62
CA TYR A 57 -2.82 4.59 -31.22
C TYR A 57 -1.55 3.74 -31.39
N GLN A 58 -0.80 3.97 -32.45
CA GLN A 58 0.45 3.25 -32.75
C GLN A 58 1.60 3.62 -31.79
N ARG A 59 1.50 4.77 -31.10
CA ARG A 59 2.42 5.17 -30.03
C ARG A 59 2.03 4.59 -28.67
N CYS A 60 0.73 4.52 -28.36
CA CYS A 60 0.22 3.83 -27.17
C CYS A 60 0.47 2.31 -27.18
N CYS A 61 0.60 1.70 -28.37
CA CYS A 61 0.99 0.30 -28.56
C CYS A 61 2.44 0.14 -29.04
N SER A 62 3.34 1.08 -28.72
CA SER A 62 4.77 0.80 -28.86
C SER A 62 5.17 -0.26 -27.85
N LYS A 63 5.98 -1.24 -28.29
CA LYS A 63 6.56 -2.28 -27.41
C LYS A 63 7.35 -1.70 -26.23
N GLU A 64 7.78 -0.43 -26.30
CA GLU A 64 8.42 0.27 -25.19
C GLU A 64 7.42 0.73 -24.12
N SER A 65 6.28 1.32 -24.50
CA SER A 65 5.28 1.81 -23.53
C SER A 65 4.56 0.67 -22.81
N LEU A 66 4.39 -0.48 -23.47
CA LEU A 66 3.84 -1.70 -22.84
C LEU A 66 4.77 -2.32 -21.80
N LYS A 67 6.10 -2.12 -21.90
CA LYS A 67 7.05 -2.58 -20.88
C LYS A 67 6.98 -1.74 -19.60
N GLU A 68 6.73 -0.44 -19.72
CA GLU A 68 6.65 0.47 -18.58
C GLU A 68 5.45 0.20 -17.67
N GLN A 69 4.32 -0.25 -18.25
CA GLN A 69 3.09 -0.56 -17.52
C GLN A 69 2.81 -2.07 -17.42
N ALA A 70 3.83 -2.91 -17.68
CA ALA A 70 3.67 -4.36 -17.78
C ALA A 70 3.04 -4.98 -16.52
N LEU A 71 3.44 -4.52 -15.32
CA LEU A 71 2.90 -5.05 -14.06
C LEU A 71 1.41 -4.77 -13.92
N LEU A 72 0.98 -3.53 -14.18
CA LEU A 72 -0.42 -3.12 -14.07
C LEU A 72 -1.29 -3.84 -15.11
N ILE A 73 -0.80 -3.97 -16.34
CA ILE A 73 -1.53 -4.69 -17.40
C ILE A 73 -1.65 -6.18 -17.04
N THR A 74 -0.59 -6.78 -16.50
CA THR A 74 -0.58 -8.20 -16.11
C THR A 74 -1.53 -8.47 -14.95
N THR A 75 -1.61 -7.60 -13.94
CA THR A 75 -2.54 -7.78 -12.80
C THR A 75 -4.01 -7.62 -13.22
N ILE A 76 -4.31 -6.65 -14.09
CA ILE A 76 -5.67 -6.50 -14.63
C ILE A 76 -6.03 -7.72 -15.49
N ALA A 77 -5.13 -8.16 -16.38
CA ALA A 77 -5.36 -9.34 -17.20
C ALA A 77 -5.55 -10.60 -16.35
N SER A 78 -4.75 -10.80 -15.30
CA SER A 78 -4.88 -11.97 -14.41
C SER A 78 -6.20 -11.99 -13.65
N VAL A 79 -6.72 -10.83 -13.23
CA VAL A 79 -8.04 -10.74 -12.59
C VAL A 79 -9.15 -11.12 -13.57
N VAL A 80 -9.11 -10.61 -14.80
CA VAL A 80 -10.10 -10.94 -15.83
C VAL A 80 -10.07 -12.42 -16.18
N ILE A 81 -8.87 -12.99 -16.37
CA ILE A 81 -8.68 -14.42 -16.63
C ILE A 81 -9.17 -15.25 -15.43
N GLY A 82 -8.82 -14.86 -14.20
CA GLY A 82 -9.24 -15.54 -12.97
C GLY A 82 -10.76 -15.57 -12.81
N ILE A 83 -11.45 -14.47 -13.10
CA ILE A 83 -12.92 -14.41 -13.10
C ILE A 83 -13.49 -15.30 -14.22
N GLY A 84 -12.94 -15.24 -15.43
CA GLY A 84 -13.39 -16.04 -16.57
C GLY A 84 -13.24 -17.55 -16.31
N VAL A 85 -12.09 -17.98 -15.81
CA VAL A 85 -11.83 -19.37 -15.41
C VAL A 85 -12.71 -19.77 -14.23
N GLY A 86 -12.88 -18.91 -13.23
CA GLY A 86 -13.74 -19.17 -12.08
C GLY A 86 -15.22 -19.35 -12.46
N LEU A 87 -15.75 -18.50 -13.34
CA LEU A 87 -17.10 -18.63 -13.88
C LEU A 87 -17.22 -19.86 -14.80
N GLY A 88 -16.22 -20.14 -15.63
CA GLY A 88 -16.17 -21.32 -16.48
C GLY A 88 -16.21 -22.61 -15.66
N LEU A 89 -15.32 -22.76 -14.69
CA LEU A 89 -15.29 -23.91 -13.76
C LEU A 89 -16.57 -23.99 -12.91
N ARG A 90 -17.20 -22.86 -12.57
CA ARG A 90 -18.50 -22.84 -11.88
C ARG A 90 -19.63 -23.35 -12.77
N ASN A 91 -19.65 -22.97 -14.04
CA ASN A 91 -20.65 -23.47 -15.00
C ASN A 91 -20.46 -24.97 -15.29
N LEU A 92 -19.22 -25.46 -15.25
CA LEU A 92 -18.91 -26.89 -15.36
C LEU A 92 -19.26 -27.69 -14.08
N LYS A 93 -19.39 -27.03 -12.92
CA LYS A 93 -19.86 -27.64 -11.65
C LYS A 93 -21.38 -27.81 -11.57
N CYS A 94 -22.14 -27.32 -12.55
CA CYS A 94 -23.61 -27.40 -12.60
C CYS A 94 -24.08 -28.25 -13.78
N SER A 95 -23.80 -29.55 -13.73
CA SER A 95 -24.60 -30.56 -14.44
C SER A 95 -24.52 -31.86 -13.65
N THR A 96 -25.26 -31.93 -12.54
CA THR A 96 -25.44 -33.16 -11.75
C THR A 96 -26.84 -33.13 -11.17
N ASP A 97 -27.82 -33.40 -12.03
CA ASP A 97 -28.55 -34.65 -11.84
C ASP A 97 -27.98 -35.61 -12.89
N GLU A 98 -27.88 -36.90 -12.58
CA GLU A 98 -27.35 -37.96 -13.45
C GLU A 98 -25.83 -38.28 -13.33
N TYR A 99 -25.61 -39.28 -12.48
CA TYR A 99 -24.43 -40.14 -12.42
C TYR A 99 -24.32 -40.94 -13.72
N ILE A 100 -23.62 -40.42 -14.73
CA ILE A 100 -22.92 -41.14 -15.83
C ILE A 100 -22.19 -40.07 -16.68
N ASN A 101 -20.86 -40.02 -16.61
CA ASN A 101 -19.94 -39.20 -17.43
C ASN A 101 -19.97 -37.65 -17.25
N GLY A 102 -19.39 -37.09 -16.19
CA GLY A 102 -19.05 -35.64 -16.19
C GLY A 102 -18.68 -35.03 -14.83
N CYS A 103 -17.39 -34.72 -14.66
CA CYS A 103 -16.77 -33.77 -13.71
C CYS A 103 -17.46 -33.46 -12.36
N ARG A 104 -17.23 -34.32 -11.36
CA ARG A 104 -17.35 -33.93 -9.94
C ARG A 104 -16.00 -33.39 -9.45
N LEU A 105 -15.81 -32.06 -9.47
CA LEU A 105 -14.66 -31.46 -8.78
C LEU A 105 -14.77 -31.76 -7.28
N THR A 106 -13.92 -32.66 -6.79
CA THR A 106 -13.86 -33.03 -5.37
C THR A 106 -13.23 -31.88 -4.57
N LYS A 107 -13.46 -31.83 -3.26
CA LYS A 107 -12.85 -30.80 -2.38
C LYS A 107 -11.31 -30.77 -2.50
N GLU A 108 -10.71 -31.92 -2.80
CA GLU A 108 -9.28 -32.09 -3.04
C GLU A 108 -8.82 -31.40 -4.32
N ASP A 109 -9.57 -31.54 -5.43
CA ASP A 109 -9.28 -30.87 -6.71
C ASP A 109 -9.33 -29.35 -6.61
N ILE A 110 -10.27 -28.85 -5.81
CA ILE A 110 -10.38 -27.42 -5.52
C ILE A 110 -9.14 -26.94 -4.74
N GLY A 111 -8.63 -27.75 -3.81
CA GLY A 111 -7.41 -27.46 -3.07
C GLY A 111 -6.18 -27.32 -3.96
N TYR A 112 -6.04 -28.17 -4.99
CA TYR A 112 -4.92 -28.05 -5.94
C TYR A 112 -4.99 -26.78 -6.80
N ILE A 113 -6.19 -26.35 -7.18
CA ILE A 113 -6.39 -25.10 -7.93
C ILE A 113 -6.10 -23.87 -7.03
N GLU A 114 -6.43 -23.93 -5.75
CA GLU A 114 -6.18 -22.86 -4.77
C GLU A 114 -4.70 -22.73 -4.38
N PHE A 115 -3.96 -23.84 -4.40
CA PHE A 115 -2.57 -23.95 -3.95
C PHE A 115 -1.62 -22.80 -4.37
N PRO A 116 -1.53 -22.38 -5.65
CA PRO A 116 -0.67 -21.25 -6.03
C PRO A 116 -1.07 -19.94 -5.35
N GLY A 117 -2.37 -19.72 -5.15
CA GLY A 117 -2.89 -18.58 -4.38
C GLY A 117 -2.48 -18.66 -2.90
N THR A 118 -2.56 -19.85 -2.30
CA THR A 118 -2.11 -20.06 -0.92
C THR A 118 -0.62 -19.79 -0.74
N ILE A 119 0.24 -20.28 -1.65
CA ILE A 119 1.69 -20.00 -1.62
C ILE A 119 1.94 -18.49 -1.75
N PHE A 120 1.26 -17.82 -2.67
CA PHE A 120 1.38 -16.38 -2.85
C PHE A 120 1.07 -15.62 -1.56
N ILE A 121 -0.04 -15.96 -0.88
CA ILE A 121 -0.39 -15.35 0.41
C ILE A 121 0.66 -15.65 1.49
N HIS A 122 1.27 -16.84 1.51
CA HIS A 122 2.36 -17.15 2.45
C HIS A 122 3.62 -16.32 2.19
N ILE A 123 4.01 -16.12 0.93
CA ILE A 123 5.14 -15.26 0.55
C ILE A 123 4.86 -13.82 0.99
N LEU A 124 3.66 -13.29 0.73
CA LEU A 124 3.29 -11.94 1.19
C LEU A 124 3.37 -11.82 2.71
N LYS A 125 2.84 -12.80 3.46
CA LYS A 125 2.88 -12.80 4.93
C LYS A 125 4.30 -12.85 5.49
N LEU A 126 5.22 -13.58 4.85
CA LEU A 126 6.63 -13.65 5.24
C LEU A 126 7.30 -12.27 5.17
N LEU A 127 6.95 -11.47 4.17
CA LEU A 127 7.55 -10.15 3.89
C LEU A 127 7.04 -9.05 4.84
N ILE A 128 5.82 -9.18 5.37
CA ILE A 128 5.18 -8.15 6.20
C ILE A 128 6.01 -7.84 7.46
N LEU A 129 6.47 -8.86 8.19
CA LEU A 129 7.17 -8.65 9.46
C LEU A 129 8.49 -7.87 9.32
N PRO A 130 9.46 -8.31 8.48
CA PRO A 130 10.72 -7.60 8.31
C PRO A 130 10.51 -6.21 7.69
N LEU A 131 9.52 -6.05 6.80
CA LEU A 131 9.18 -4.76 6.20
C LEU A 131 8.65 -3.77 7.23
N ILE A 132 7.69 -4.16 8.07
CA ILE A 132 7.10 -3.26 9.07
C ILE A 132 8.17 -2.78 10.08
N VAL A 133 8.96 -3.72 10.60
CA VAL A 133 9.98 -3.41 11.61
C VAL A 133 11.05 -2.48 11.05
N SER A 134 11.63 -2.82 9.90
CA SER A 134 12.69 -2.00 9.28
C SER A 134 12.19 -0.65 8.80
N SER A 135 11.02 -0.60 8.13
CA SER A 135 10.48 0.64 7.55
C SER A 135 10.10 1.69 8.60
N ILE A 136 9.44 1.28 9.68
CA ILE A 136 8.98 2.22 10.72
C ILE A 136 10.14 2.73 11.55
N ILE A 137 11.04 1.83 11.94
CA ILE A 137 12.20 2.22 12.76
C ILE A 137 13.10 3.16 11.96
N SER A 138 13.42 2.85 10.70
CA SER A 138 14.26 3.72 9.87
C SER A 138 13.59 5.06 9.58
N SER A 139 12.30 5.07 9.25
CA SER A 139 11.55 6.31 8.99
C SER A 139 11.52 7.24 10.19
N LEU A 140 11.27 6.72 11.39
CA LEU A 140 11.21 7.55 12.61
C LEU A 140 12.60 7.92 13.15
N ALA A 141 13.61 7.08 12.93
CA ALA A 141 14.99 7.38 13.30
C ALA A 141 15.60 8.54 12.47
N GLN A 142 15.09 8.78 11.26
CA GLN A 142 15.51 9.90 10.42
C GLN A 142 14.87 11.24 10.79
N LEU A 143 13.69 11.22 11.41
CA LEU A 143 12.95 12.41 11.77
C LEU A 143 13.41 12.97 13.13
N ASP A 144 13.47 14.29 13.26
CA ASP A 144 13.73 14.93 14.55
C ASP A 144 12.56 14.71 15.51
N ALA A 145 12.82 14.17 16.70
CA ALA A 145 11.78 13.84 17.68
C ALA A 145 10.85 15.02 18.04
N GLN A 146 11.36 16.26 18.04
CA GLN A 146 10.58 17.45 18.41
C GLN A 146 9.62 17.92 17.30
N SER A 147 10.01 17.77 16.02
CA SER A 147 9.16 18.12 14.88
C SER A 147 8.22 16.96 14.49
N SER A 148 8.67 15.71 14.64
CA SER A 148 7.88 14.52 14.30
C SER A 148 6.58 14.41 15.10
N GLY A 149 6.57 14.82 16.38
CA GLY A 149 5.37 14.78 17.21
C GLY A 149 4.23 15.69 16.70
N LYS A 150 4.56 16.89 16.20
CA LYS A 150 3.57 17.82 15.63
C LYS A 150 3.06 17.34 14.27
N MET A 151 3.95 16.80 13.44
CA MET A 151 3.58 16.20 12.16
C MET A 151 2.69 14.96 12.35
N GLY A 152 3.06 14.09 13.30
CA GLY A 152 2.30 12.90 13.66
C GLY A 152 0.93 13.22 14.24
N LEU A 153 0.81 14.24 15.11
CA LEU A 153 -0.49 14.65 15.65
C LEU A 153 -1.44 15.19 14.56
N ARG A 154 -0.92 15.99 13.61
CA ARG A 154 -1.71 16.45 12.46
C ARG A 154 -2.18 15.29 11.59
N ALA A 155 -1.30 14.31 11.34
CA ALA A 155 -1.65 13.10 10.61
C ALA A 155 -2.72 12.27 11.35
N LEU A 156 -2.61 12.14 12.68
CA LEU A 156 -3.58 11.43 13.51
C LEU A 156 -4.97 12.07 13.43
N ILE A 157 -5.05 13.39 13.60
CA ILE A 157 -6.30 14.15 13.48
C ILE A 157 -6.88 14.00 12.07
N TYR A 158 -6.04 14.09 11.04
CA TYR A 158 -6.46 13.88 9.65
C TYR A 158 -7.07 12.49 9.46
N TYR A 159 -6.38 11.42 9.90
CA TYR A 159 -6.87 10.05 9.75
C TYR A 159 -8.17 9.81 10.51
N PHE A 160 -8.30 10.27 11.76
CA PHE A 160 -9.56 10.15 12.50
C PHE A 160 -10.69 10.92 11.81
N GLY A 161 -10.44 12.15 11.38
CA GLY A 161 -11.44 12.98 10.71
C GLY A 161 -11.94 12.34 9.42
N THR A 162 -11.04 11.91 8.53
CA THR A 162 -11.43 11.26 7.27
C THR A 162 -12.11 9.91 7.50
N THR A 163 -11.71 9.15 8.52
CA THR A 163 -12.33 7.85 8.85
C THR A 163 -13.76 8.02 9.36
N ILE A 164 -14.02 9.02 10.22
CA ILE A 164 -15.38 9.32 10.70
C ILE A 164 -16.27 9.75 9.52
N ILE A 165 -15.79 10.64 8.66
CA ILE A 165 -16.53 11.07 7.46
C ILE A 165 -16.81 9.88 6.54
N ALA A 166 -15.81 9.04 6.26
CA ALA A 166 -15.96 7.85 5.43
C ALA A 166 -16.96 6.84 6.03
N ALA A 167 -16.93 6.63 7.35
CA ALA A 167 -17.88 5.76 8.05
C ALA A 167 -19.32 6.28 7.95
N ILE A 168 -19.53 7.59 8.13
CA ILE A 168 -20.85 8.22 7.97
C ILE A 168 -21.37 8.03 6.55
N VAL A 169 -20.54 8.33 5.53
CA VAL A 169 -20.91 8.14 4.12
C VAL A 169 -21.21 6.67 3.83
N GLY A 170 -20.39 5.73 4.34
CA GLY A 170 -20.59 4.30 4.18
C GLY A 170 -21.90 3.81 4.81
N ILE A 171 -22.23 4.28 6.01
CA ILE A 171 -23.49 3.95 6.70
C ILE A 171 -24.69 4.51 5.92
N ILE A 172 -24.63 5.75 5.45
CA ILE A 172 -25.71 6.35 4.64
C ILE A 172 -25.92 5.54 3.34
N LEU A 173 -24.84 5.17 2.66
CA LEU A 173 -24.90 4.45 1.39
C LEU A 173 -25.43 3.02 1.57
N VAL A 174 -24.97 2.28 2.58
CA VAL A 174 -25.45 0.92 2.84
C VAL A 174 -26.92 0.91 3.28
N LEU A 175 -27.36 1.89 4.08
CA LEU A 175 -28.75 2.00 4.50
C LEU A 175 -29.69 2.48 3.37
N SER A 176 -29.16 3.21 2.39
CA SER A 176 -29.92 3.71 1.24
C SER A 176 -30.06 2.66 0.13
N ILE A 177 -28.97 1.95 -0.20
CA ILE A 177 -28.96 0.92 -1.25
C ILE A 177 -29.50 -0.42 -0.70
N GLN A 178 -29.32 -0.67 0.61
CA GLN A 178 -29.69 -1.92 1.30
C GLN A 178 -29.28 -3.18 0.52
N PRO A 179 -27.98 -3.35 0.22
CA PRO A 179 -27.53 -4.51 -0.52
C PRO A 179 -27.82 -5.79 0.29
N GLY A 180 -28.37 -6.81 -0.37
CA GLY A 180 -28.65 -8.11 0.25
C GLY A 180 -30.11 -8.39 0.60
N LEU A 181 -31.03 -7.41 0.51
CA LEU A 181 -32.47 -7.65 0.69
C LEU A 181 -33.15 -8.22 -0.57
N ARG A 182 -32.53 -8.05 -1.75
CA ARG A 182 -33.03 -8.52 -3.05
C ARG A 182 -32.25 -9.75 -3.53
N GLY A 183 -32.53 -10.89 -2.92
CA GLY A 183 -31.98 -12.20 -3.31
C GLY A 183 -32.53 -13.24 -2.34
N GLY A 184 -33.19 -14.27 -2.87
CA GLY A 184 -34.03 -15.23 -2.12
C GLY A 184 -33.41 -15.75 -0.82
N GLN A 185 -34.29 -16.12 0.12
CA GLN A 185 -33.97 -16.55 1.47
C GLN A 185 -32.78 -17.52 1.47
N VAL A 186 -31.60 -16.99 1.80
CA VAL A 186 -30.44 -17.82 2.12
C VAL A 186 -30.79 -18.46 3.46
N GLU A 187 -31.10 -19.75 3.44
CA GLU A 187 -31.33 -20.54 4.63
C GLU A 187 -30.02 -20.54 5.43
N ILE A 188 -29.92 -19.62 6.40
CA ILE A 188 -28.77 -19.55 7.30
C ILE A 188 -28.89 -20.76 8.21
N LYS A 189 -28.24 -21.86 7.79
CA LYS A 189 -28.02 -23.02 8.66
C LYS A 189 -27.36 -22.48 9.93
N PRO A 190 -27.92 -22.71 11.12
CA PRO A 190 -27.33 -22.23 12.36
C PRO A 190 -26.08 -23.07 12.64
N GLU A 191 -25.01 -22.80 11.92
CA GLU A 191 -23.68 -23.19 12.35
C GLU A 191 -23.50 -22.59 13.74
N SER A 192 -23.04 -23.41 14.69
CA SER A 192 -22.90 -23.08 16.10
C SER A 192 -22.40 -21.65 16.24
N ARG A 193 -23.30 -20.72 16.66
CA ARG A 193 -22.93 -19.34 16.95
C ARG A 193 -21.83 -19.42 17.99
N SER A 194 -20.57 -19.32 17.55
CA SER A 194 -19.51 -18.82 18.39
C SER A 194 -20.03 -17.46 18.78
N VAL A 195 -20.51 -17.34 20.01
CA VAL A 195 -21.00 -16.07 20.53
C VAL A 195 -19.81 -15.13 20.37
N GLU A 196 -19.89 -14.25 19.38
CA GLU A 196 -18.93 -13.17 19.21
C GLU A 196 -18.82 -12.50 20.57
N GLY A 197 -17.57 -12.38 21.04
CA GLY A 197 -17.26 -11.88 22.38
C GLY A 197 -18.03 -10.59 22.67
N ARG A 198 -18.28 -10.29 23.94
CA ARG A 198 -18.95 -9.03 24.28
C ARG A 198 -18.10 -7.89 23.69
N THR A 199 -18.72 -6.80 23.25
CA THR A 199 -17.99 -5.65 22.69
C THR A 199 -16.86 -5.18 23.61
N VAL A 200 -17.07 -5.29 24.93
CA VAL A 200 -16.04 -5.02 25.94
C VAL A 200 -14.83 -5.95 25.83
N ASP A 201 -15.02 -7.25 25.55
CA ASP A 201 -13.93 -8.21 25.37
C ASP A 201 -13.09 -7.84 24.15
N THR A 202 -13.73 -7.43 23.05
CA THR A 202 -13.05 -6.97 21.83
C THR A 202 -12.21 -5.72 22.07
N ILE A 203 -12.74 -4.73 22.81
CA ILE A 203 -11.98 -3.52 23.16
C ILE A 203 -10.81 -3.85 24.09
N LEU A 204 -11.03 -4.74 25.08
CA LEU A 204 -9.97 -5.19 25.97
C LEU A 204 -8.89 -5.97 25.19
N ASP A 205 -9.28 -6.80 24.24
CA ASP A 205 -8.34 -7.51 23.36
C ASP A 205 -7.56 -6.54 22.47
N LEU A 206 -8.17 -5.46 21.98
CA LEU A 206 -7.46 -4.41 21.25
C LEU A 206 -6.36 -3.78 22.12
N ILE A 207 -6.67 -3.43 23.36
CA ILE A 207 -5.70 -2.83 24.29
C ILE A 207 -4.60 -3.85 24.68
N ARG A 208 -4.96 -5.12 24.92
CA ARG A 208 -3.97 -6.20 25.17
C ARG A 208 -3.05 -6.42 23.97
N ASN A 209 -3.58 -6.33 22.76
CA ASN A 209 -2.77 -6.44 21.55
C ASN A 209 -1.91 -5.19 21.30
N LEU A 210 -2.35 -4.02 21.76
CA LEU A 210 -1.55 -2.79 21.70
C LEU A 210 -0.29 -2.89 22.57
N PHE A 211 -0.38 -3.55 23.73
CA PHE A 211 0.74 -3.79 24.64
C PHE A 211 1.01 -5.30 24.81
N PRO A 212 1.69 -5.96 23.86
CA PRO A 212 1.93 -7.40 23.94
C PRO A 212 2.90 -7.75 25.09
N ASP A 213 2.67 -8.87 25.76
CA ASP A 213 3.54 -9.38 26.83
C ASP A 213 4.98 -9.64 26.36
N ASN A 214 5.15 -10.00 25.08
CA ASN A 214 6.44 -10.30 24.48
C ASN A 214 6.45 -9.93 22.98
N ILE A 215 7.48 -9.19 22.54
CA ILE A 215 7.64 -8.73 21.15
C ILE A 215 7.91 -9.87 20.17
N VAL A 216 8.73 -10.86 20.58
CA VAL A 216 9.01 -12.05 19.77
C VAL A 216 7.74 -12.89 19.63
N GLN A 217 6.94 -13.01 20.69
CA GLN A 217 5.65 -13.70 20.62
C GLN A 217 4.65 -12.95 19.72
N ALA A 218 4.62 -11.62 19.80
CA ALA A 218 3.79 -10.79 18.94
C ALA A 218 4.09 -10.96 17.44
N ALA A 219 5.28 -11.45 17.09
CA ALA A 219 5.66 -11.78 15.71
C ALA A 219 4.84 -12.94 15.11
N PHE A 220 4.25 -13.82 15.93
CA PHE A 220 3.53 -14.99 15.43
C PHE A 220 2.20 -15.27 16.16
N GLN A 221 1.90 -14.55 17.23
CA GLN A 221 0.66 -14.72 18.01
C GLN A 221 -0.05 -13.41 18.33
N THR A 222 -1.38 -13.48 18.30
CA THR A 222 -2.32 -12.40 18.66
C THR A 222 -3.25 -12.86 19.77
N THR A 223 -3.57 -11.99 20.72
CA THR A 223 -4.49 -12.30 21.82
C THR A 223 -5.93 -12.11 21.38
N GLY A 224 -6.79 -13.10 21.62
CA GLY A 224 -8.23 -12.96 21.42
C GLY A 224 -9.03 -13.78 22.42
N THR A 225 -10.03 -13.15 23.02
CA THR A 225 -10.98 -13.77 23.92
C THR A 225 -12.00 -14.53 23.08
N LYS A 226 -12.28 -15.78 23.48
CA LYS A 226 -13.38 -16.58 22.91
C LYS A 226 -14.31 -16.95 24.04
N LEU A 227 -15.57 -16.52 23.96
CA LEU A 227 -16.59 -16.94 24.91
C LEU A 227 -17.05 -18.34 24.53
N THR A 228 -16.55 -19.34 25.24
CA THR A 228 -17.12 -20.69 25.18
C THR A 228 -18.28 -20.76 26.16
N VAL A 229 -19.51 -20.68 25.66
CA VAL A 229 -20.70 -20.96 26.46
C VAL A 229 -20.78 -22.47 26.68
N LYS A 230 -20.37 -22.96 27.85
CA LYS A 230 -20.63 -24.35 28.25
C LYS A 230 -22.12 -24.48 28.55
N LYS A 231 -22.79 -25.43 27.89
CA LYS A 231 -24.26 -25.54 27.82
C LYS A 231 -24.99 -25.89 29.12
N GLN A 232 -24.32 -26.01 30.28
CA GLN A 232 -24.96 -26.53 31.50
C GLN A 232 -24.66 -25.81 32.82
N LEU A 233 -23.82 -24.78 32.84
CA LEU A 233 -23.73 -23.86 33.97
C LEU A 233 -23.51 -22.47 33.39
N VAL A 234 -24.35 -21.50 33.76
CA VAL A 234 -24.23 -20.09 33.34
C VAL A 234 -23.02 -19.48 34.05
N GLN A 235 -21.83 -19.89 33.64
CA GLN A 235 -20.57 -19.28 34.02
C GLN A 235 -19.75 -19.19 32.73
N GLY A 236 -19.85 -18.03 32.08
CA GLY A 236 -19.01 -17.71 30.94
C GLY A 236 -17.57 -17.60 31.43
N GLU A 237 -16.74 -18.56 31.03
CA GLU A 237 -15.31 -18.55 31.34
C GLU A 237 -14.60 -17.70 30.28
N ASN A 238 -14.13 -16.51 30.65
CA ASN A 238 -13.41 -15.60 29.77
C ASN A 238 -11.96 -16.08 29.59
N ASN A 239 -11.77 -17.14 28.82
CA ASN A 239 -10.44 -17.64 28.52
C ASN A 239 -9.81 -16.85 27.37
N THR A 240 -8.77 -16.09 27.70
CA THR A 240 -7.90 -15.46 26.70
C THR A 240 -7.14 -16.57 25.97
N LYS A 241 -7.27 -16.61 24.64
CA LYS A 241 -6.53 -17.57 23.80
C LYS A 241 -5.58 -16.83 22.88
N LYS A 242 -4.36 -17.35 22.77
CA LYS A 242 -3.41 -16.93 21.74
C LYS A 242 -3.85 -17.57 20.42
N ARG A 243 -4.01 -16.73 19.39
CA ARG A 243 -4.33 -17.13 18.03
C ARG A 243 -3.07 -16.99 17.19
N ASP A 244 -2.83 -17.92 16.28
CA ASP A 244 -1.72 -17.82 15.35
C ASP A 244 -1.98 -16.67 14.38
N GLY A 245 -1.00 -15.78 14.27
CA GLY A 245 -1.11 -14.55 13.49
C GLY A 245 -0.28 -13.43 14.10
N ILE A 246 0.32 -12.62 13.23
CA ILE A 246 1.16 -11.49 13.62
C ILE A 246 0.30 -10.45 14.34
N ASN A 247 0.67 -10.08 15.57
CA ASN A 247 0.09 -8.93 16.26
C ASN A 247 0.75 -7.65 15.72
N VAL A 248 0.27 -7.23 14.55
CA VAL A 248 0.77 -6.03 13.84
C VAL A 248 0.62 -4.79 14.72
N LEU A 249 -0.49 -4.64 15.43
CA LEU A 249 -0.76 -3.45 16.26
C LEU A 249 0.31 -3.25 17.34
N GLY A 250 0.63 -4.30 18.08
CA GLY A 250 1.66 -4.25 19.13
C GLY A 250 3.07 -4.03 18.56
N LEU A 251 3.39 -4.68 17.44
CA LEU A 251 4.67 -4.49 16.74
C LEU A 251 4.84 -3.05 16.23
N LEU A 252 3.78 -2.47 15.66
CA LEU A 252 3.77 -1.08 15.22
C LEU A 252 4.07 -0.13 16.38
N LEU A 253 3.37 -0.28 17.51
CA LEU A 253 3.57 0.58 18.67
C LEU A 253 5.01 0.47 19.18
N PHE A 254 5.52 -0.75 19.34
CA PHE A 254 6.90 -0.98 19.76
C PHE A 254 7.90 -0.32 18.81
N CYS A 255 7.76 -0.51 17.49
CA CYS A 255 8.65 0.07 16.48
C CYS A 255 8.59 1.60 16.49
N ILE A 256 7.41 2.18 16.72
CA ILE A 256 7.24 3.64 16.83
C ILE A 256 8.01 4.19 18.03
N LEU A 257 7.80 3.61 19.21
CA LEU A 257 8.49 4.03 20.43
C LEU A 257 10.01 3.85 20.29
N PHE A 258 10.44 2.72 19.75
CA PHE A 258 11.84 2.40 19.53
C PHE A 258 12.51 3.36 18.53
N GLY A 259 11.86 3.64 17.40
CA GLY A 259 12.33 4.61 16.40
C GLY A 259 12.44 6.03 16.97
N ILE A 260 11.47 6.47 17.78
CA ILE A 260 11.53 7.78 18.46
C ILE A 260 12.70 7.84 19.45
N ILE A 261 12.97 6.76 20.19
CA ILE A 261 14.13 6.70 21.12
C ILE A 261 15.44 6.78 20.35
N ILE A 262 15.58 6.05 19.24
CA ILE A 262 16.76 6.15 18.36
C ILE A 262 16.98 7.58 17.88
N SER A 263 15.93 8.25 17.41
CA SER A 263 15.98 9.65 16.98
C SER A 263 16.49 10.58 18.10
N ARG A 264 16.08 10.36 19.36
CA ARG A 264 16.53 11.15 20.51
C ARG A 264 18.00 10.91 20.89
N LEU A 265 18.51 9.69 20.70
CA LEU A 265 19.88 9.30 21.07
C LEU A 265 20.96 9.79 20.08
N LYS A 266 20.56 10.30 18.91
CA LYS A 266 21.42 10.93 17.89
C LYS A 266 22.68 10.09 17.63
N LYS A 267 23.87 10.61 17.99
CA LYS A 267 25.17 9.97 17.72
C LYS A 267 25.33 8.58 18.33
N LYS A 268 24.71 8.31 19.49
CA LYS A 268 24.82 7.01 20.16
C LYS A 268 24.09 5.89 19.42
N ALA A 269 23.05 6.23 18.64
CA ALA A 269 22.22 5.27 17.94
C ALA A 269 22.49 5.24 16.42
N LEU A 270 23.59 5.85 15.95
CA LEU A 270 23.93 5.93 14.52
C LEU A 270 24.08 4.54 13.89
N ILE A 271 24.76 3.61 14.57
CA ILE A 271 24.97 2.24 14.10
C ILE A 271 23.64 1.51 13.94
N LEU A 272 22.75 1.70 14.91
CA LEU A 272 21.44 1.06 14.91
C LEU A 272 20.53 1.63 13.81
N LYS A 273 20.58 2.94 13.57
CA LYS A 273 19.91 3.59 12.44
C LYS A 273 20.37 3.02 11.10
N GLN A 274 21.69 2.95 10.88
CA GLN A 274 22.27 2.40 9.65
C GLN A 274 21.91 0.93 9.44
N PHE A 275 21.85 0.14 10.52
CA PHE A 275 21.42 -1.25 10.45
C PHE A 275 19.98 -1.41 9.93
N PHE A 276 19.02 -0.65 10.48
CA PHE A 276 17.62 -0.72 10.02
C PHE A 276 17.41 -0.13 8.62
N GLU A 277 18.19 0.88 8.23
CA GLU A 277 18.20 1.41 6.86
C GLU A 277 18.70 0.36 5.87
N ALA A 278 19.83 -0.29 6.15
CA ALA A 278 20.36 -1.38 5.32
C ALA A 278 19.39 -2.57 5.25
N MET A 279 18.76 -2.93 6.38
CA MET A 279 17.73 -3.97 6.40
C MET A 279 16.54 -3.61 5.50
N LEU A 280 16.06 -2.36 5.55
CA LEU A 280 14.98 -1.91 4.69
C LEU A 280 15.36 -2.00 3.21
N GLU A 281 16.56 -1.59 2.82
CA GLU A 281 17.05 -1.71 1.44
C GLU A 281 17.07 -3.16 0.96
N VAL A 282 17.56 -4.08 1.79
CA VAL A 282 17.57 -5.52 1.47
C VAL A 282 16.14 -6.06 1.31
N VAL A 283 15.23 -5.70 2.20
CA VAL A 283 13.81 -6.12 2.12
C VAL A 283 13.15 -5.54 0.87
N MET A 284 13.42 -4.29 0.51
CA MET A 284 12.91 -3.68 -0.72
C MET A 284 13.44 -4.37 -1.98
N GLN A 285 14.69 -4.83 -1.97
CA GLN A 285 15.24 -5.60 -3.09
C GLN A 285 14.61 -7.00 -3.18
N LEU A 286 14.33 -7.64 -2.04
CA LEU A 286 13.59 -8.91 -1.99
C LEU A 286 12.18 -8.74 -2.58
N LEU A 287 11.47 -7.64 -2.25
CA LEU A 287 10.14 -7.32 -2.78
C LEU A 287 10.11 -7.08 -4.29
N ARG A 288 11.22 -6.66 -4.91
CA ARG A 288 11.29 -6.49 -6.37
C ARG A 288 11.43 -7.81 -7.12
N ILE A 289 11.94 -8.85 -6.45
CA ILE A 289 12.16 -10.18 -7.02
C ILE A 289 10.91 -11.04 -6.87
N ALA A 290 10.16 -10.86 -5.77
CA ALA A 290 8.90 -11.52 -5.48
C ALA A 290 7.75 -10.99 -6.37
#